data_AF-V4M1X0-F1
#
_entry.id   AF-V4M1X0-F1
#
_cell.length_a   1.000
_cell.length_b   1.000
_cell.length_c   1.000
_cell.angle_alpha   90.00
_cell.angle_beta   90.00
_cell.angle_gamma   90.00
#
_symmetry.space_group_name_H-M   'P 1'
#
loop_
_entity.id
_entity.type
_entity.pdbx_description
1 polymer ?
#
loop_
_entity_poly.entity_id
_entity_poly.type
_entity_poly.pdbx_seq_one_letter_code
_entity_poly.pdbx_strand_id
1 'polypeptide(L)'
;MSGIGSLRWYLRWASVFLGMALTYRNGLEVIRGVLGGRFPVQAKLKHGNVLLRSTSEAIYYALDRVPHYRSKVRKVDDGFVIRCCGRDLLVLSPQREGRPQGRALAVGDAVVLEGAWLTGIYDVFLDQDYAWLDVSGRAVVDVGAAIGDTAIYFVLRGAKRVIACEPYPNLFEVAYRNIYVNNRLNNVVLLHAGCGGSDGEVSVAASGSGWTPLIQAEQGVKVPTLSLRTLVSRYDVEEGSALKVDCEGCEYDLILGSDDRALLRFDRIQMEYHIIGDKGPELIASRLRGLGYRVKVQHTYRGLGYIYAKRE
;
A
#
# COMPACT_ATOMS: atom_id res chain seq x y z
N MET A 1 -0.91 -11.43 -28.83
CA MET A 1 -2.13 -10.63 -29.09
C MET A 1 -2.42 -9.77 -27.86
N SER A 2 -2.32 -8.46 -28.05
CA SER A 2 -2.23 -7.39 -27.05
C SER A 2 -3.35 -6.39 -27.33
N GLY A 3 -4.21 -6.07 -26.37
CA GLY A 3 -5.20 -5.01 -26.63
C GLY A 3 -6.11 -4.63 -25.48
N ILE A 4 -6.50 -5.57 -24.62
CA ILE A 4 -7.59 -5.29 -23.66
C ILE A 4 -7.05 -4.74 -22.32
N GLY A 5 -5.87 -5.21 -21.87
CA GLY A 5 -5.26 -4.80 -20.59
C GLY A 5 -4.53 -3.45 -20.62
N SER A 6 -3.85 -3.10 -21.71
CA SER A 6 -3.26 -1.77 -21.90
C SER A 6 -4.35 -0.72 -22.02
N LEU A 7 -5.44 -1.04 -22.72
CA LEU A 7 -6.58 -0.16 -22.88
C LEU A 7 -7.19 0.22 -21.53
N ARG A 8 -7.37 -0.71 -20.58
CA ARG A 8 -7.90 -0.36 -19.25
C ARG A 8 -7.00 0.59 -18.43
N TRP A 9 -5.67 0.42 -18.49
CA TRP A 9 -4.73 1.31 -17.80
C TRP A 9 -4.68 2.69 -18.46
N TYR A 10 -4.57 2.74 -19.80
CA TYR A 10 -4.64 3.99 -20.55
C TYR A 10 -6.00 4.66 -20.38
N LEU A 11 -7.09 3.90 -20.33
CA LEU A 11 -8.42 4.42 -20.04
C LEU A 11 -8.50 4.96 -18.61
N ARG A 12 -7.86 4.32 -17.61
CA ARG A 12 -7.80 4.84 -16.24
C ARG A 12 -7.05 6.17 -16.20
N TRP A 13 -5.83 6.25 -16.73
CA TRP A 13 -5.07 7.51 -16.76
C TRP A 13 -5.70 8.57 -17.67
N ALA A 14 -6.20 8.19 -18.84
CA ALA A 14 -6.96 9.09 -19.69
C ALA A 14 -8.22 9.60 -18.98
N SER A 15 -8.88 8.75 -18.19
CA SER A 15 -10.05 9.17 -17.40
C SER A 15 -9.66 10.10 -16.26
N VAL A 16 -8.50 9.91 -15.61
CA VAL A 16 -7.95 10.83 -14.61
C VAL A 16 -7.61 12.18 -15.23
N PHE A 17 -6.90 12.21 -16.36
CA PHE A 17 -6.58 13.45 -17.07
C PHE A 17 -7.83 14.14 -17.63
N LEU A 18 -8.80 13.38 -18.12
CA LEU A 18 -10.12 13.90 -18.51
C LEU A 18 -10.83 14.49 -17.29
N GLY A 19 -10.80 13.79 -16.15
CA GLY A 19 -11.30 14.30 -14.87
C GLY A 19 -10.66 15.63 -14.51
N MET A 20 -9.34 15.78 -14.67
CA MET A 20 -8.62 17.03 -14.42
C MET A 20 -9.08 18.13 -15.39
N ALA A 21 -9.17 17.83 -16.69
CA ALA A 21 -9.65 18.77 -17.70
C ALA A 21 -11.08 19.25 -17.44
N LEU A 22 -11.93 18.39 -16.87
CA LEU A 22 -13.32 18.71 -16.50
C LEU A 22 -13.45 19.40 -15.14
N THR A 23 -12.46 19.26 -14.28
CA THR A 23 -12.45 19.80 -12.90
C THR A 23 -11.87 21.20 -12.86
N TYR A 24 -10.74 21.40 -13.54
CA TYR A 24 -9.99 22.64 -13.52
C TYR A 24 -10.19 23.41 -14.83
N ARG A 25 -10.58 24.67 -14.72
CA ARG A 25 -10.68 25.60 -15.87
C ARG A 25 -9.33 25.79 -16.57
N ASN A 26 -8.22 25.66 -15.84
CA ASN A 26 -6.87 25.59 -16.41
C ASN A 26 -6.30 24.16 -16.38
N GLY A 27 -7.12 23.15 -16.70
CA GLY A 27 -6.74 21.74 -16.63
C GLY A 27 -5.47 21.37 -17.38
N LEU A 28 -5.18 21.98 -18.54
CA LEU A 28 -3.93 21.75 -19.26
C LEU A 28 -2.68 22.15 -18.47
N GLU A 29 -2.76 23.25 -17.71
CA GLU A 29 -1.68 23.73 -16.85
C GLU A 29 -1.46 22.78 -15.67
N VAL A 30 -2.56 22.31 -15.07
CA VAL A 30 -2.53 21.31 -13.99
C VAL A 30 -1.95 19.98 -14.48
N ILE A 31 -2.36 19.50 -15.66
CA ILE A 31 -1.86 18.25 -16.27
C ILE A 31 -0.36 18.38 -16.58
N ARG A 32 0.10 19.53 -17.10
CA ARG A 32 1.54 19.78 -17.32
C ARG A 32 2.33 19.82 -16.00
N GLY A 33 1.73 20.35 -14.94
CA GLY A 33 2.26 20.31 -13.58
C GLY A 33 2.46 18.87 -13.10
N VAL A 34 1.42 18.03 -13.24
CA VAL A 34 1.45 16.60 -12.89
C VAL A 34 2.51 15.83 -13.69
N LEU A 35 2.50 15.95 -15.03
CA LEU A 35 3.44 15.23 -15.89
C LEU A 35 4.89 15.68 -15.69
N GLY A 36 5.10 16.94 -15.28
CA GLY A 36 6.42 17.50 -15.06
C GLY A 36 6.88 17.52 -13.62
N GLY A 37 6.07 17.05 -12.66
CA GLY A 37 6.34 17.22 -11.22
C GLY A 37 6.48 18.70 -10.78
N ARG A 38 5.90 19.63 -11.54
CA ARG A 38 6.05 21.08 -11.34
C ARG A 38 4.93 21.62 -10.49
N PHE A 39 5.20 21.78 -9.19
CA PHE A 39 4.31 22.35 -8.19
C PHE A 39 5.02 23.47 -7.41
N PRO A 40 4.30 24.45 -6.84
CA PRO A 40 2.83 24.56 -6.81
C PRO A 40 2.21 25.07 -8.13
N VAL A 41 0.96 24.70 -8.39
CA VAL A 41 0.16 25.14 -9.55
C VAL A 41 -1.11 25.83 -9.04
N GLN A 42 -1.35 27.07 -9.46
CA GLN A 42 -2.60 27.76 -9.15
C GLN A 42 -3.74 27.20 -10.02
N ALA A 43 -4.53 26.27 -9.48
CA ALA A 43 -5.66 25.69 -10.21
C ALA A 43 -6.95 26.50 -10.03
N LYS A 44 -7.71 26.62 -11.12
CA LYS A 44 -8.97 27.37 -11.20
C LYS A 44 -10.13 26.39 -11.22
N LEU A 45 -10.83 26.21 -10.10
CA LEU A 45 -12.03 25.38 -10.02
C LEU A 45 -13.27 26.17 -10.45
N LYS A 46 -14.43 25.51 -10.57
CA LYS A 46 -15.71 26.17 -10.92
C LYS A 46 -16.14 27.20 -9.86
N HIS A 47 -15.85 26.97 -8.59
CA HIS A 47 -16.31 27.78 -7.45
C HIS A 47 -15.18 28.42 -6.61
N GLY A 48 -13.98 28.57 -7.18
CA GLY A 48 -12.85 29.20 -6.49
C GLY A 48 -11.53 28.81 -7.12
N ASN A 49 -10.43 29.39 -6.65
CA ASN A 49 -9.09 28.96 -7.04
C ASN A 49 -8.43 28.24 -5.85
N VAL A 50 -7.63 27.22 -6.13
CA VAL A 50 -6.85 26.48 -5.15
C VAL A 50 -5.39 26.44 -5.60
N LEU A 51 -4.45 26.63 -4.68
CA LEU A 51 -3.03 26.46 -4.96
C LEU A 51 -2.69 24.98 -4.73
N LEU A 52 -2.61 24.20 -5.81
CA LEU A 52 -2.20 22.80 -5.76
C LEU A 52 -0.71 22.73 -5.45
N ARG A 53 -0.32 21.89 -4.49
CA ARG A 53 1.07 21.76 -4.03
C ARG A 53 1.69 20.42 -4.38
N SER A 54 0.92 19.47 -4.92
CA SER A 54 1.39 18.15 -5.31
C SER A 54 0.55 17.53 -6.43
N THR A 55 1.09 16.49 -7.07
CA THR A 55 0.36 15.65 -8.02
C THR A 55 -0.88 15.03 -7.38
N SER A 56 -0.78 14.62 -6.12
CA SER A 56 -1.87 14.02 -5.36
C SER A 56 -3.03 15.00 -5.17
N GLU A 57 -2.77 16.27 -4.83
CA GLU A 57 -3.80 17.32 -4.77
C GLU A 57 -4.48 17.53 -6.13
N ALA A 58 -3.69 17.52 -7.21
CA ALA A 58 -4.20 17.68 -8.57
C ALA A 58 -5.14 16.53 -8.98
N ILE A 59 -4.79 15.29 -8.65
CA ILE A 59 -5.63 14.12 -8.97
C ILE A 59 -6.87 14.10 -8.08
N TYR A 60 -6.76 14.43 -6.78
CA TYR A 60 -7.87 14.34 -5.84
C TYR A 60 -9.14 15.08 -6.28
N TYR A 61 -9.06 16.39 -6.59
CA TYR A 61 -10.25 17.13 -7.04
C TYR A 61 -10.80 16.59 -8.37
N ALA A 62 -9.96 15.93 -9.17
CA ALA A 62 -10.36 15.36 -10.44
C ALA A 62 -11.15 14.05 -10.29
N LEU A 63 -11.00 13.32 -9.18
CA LEU A 63 -11.59 11.99 -9.01
C LEU A 63 -13.13 12.01 -9.02
N ASP A 64 -13.80 13.04 -8.50
CA ASP A 64 -15.28 13.18 -8.59
C ASP A 64 -15.76 13.28 -10.05
N ARG A 65 -14.90 13.76 -10.96
CA ARG A 65 -15.24 13.88 -12.39
C ARG A 65 -14.89 12.65 -13.20
N VAL A 66 -14.22 11.66 -12.61
CA VAL A 66 -13.94 10.39 -13.26
C VAL A 66 -15.08 9.40 -12.98
N PRO A 67 -15.83 8.91 -13.98
CA PRO A 67 -17.00 8.05 -13.76
C PRO A 67 -16.73 6.81 -12.89
N HIS A 68 -15.53 6.22 -13.01
CA HIS A 68 -15.13 5.06 -12.21
C HIS A 68 -14.93 5.40 -10.71
N TYR A 69 -14.49 6.62 -10.41
CA TYR A 69 -14.19 7.07 -9.06
C TYR A 69 -15.34 7.89 -8.44
N ARG A 70 -16.23 8.47 -9.26
CA ARG A 70 -17.32 9.39 -8.82
C ARG A 70 -18.23 8.82 -7.72
N SER A 71 -18.71 7.58 -7.85
CA SER A 71 -19.56 6.97 -6.81
C SER A 71 -18.78 6.60 -5.56
N LYS A 72 -17.46 6.42 -5.68
CA LYS A 72 -16.54 6.06 -4.59
C LYS A 72 -16.04 7.30 -3.84
N VAL A 73 -15.81 8.41 -4.53
CA VAL A 73 -15.51 9.74 -3.95
C VAL A 73 -16.72 10.30 -3.21
N ARG A 74 -17.95 10.10 -3.70
CA ARG A 74 -19.17 10.47 -2.94
C ARG A 74 -19.31 9.71 -1.61
N LYS A 75 -18.92 8.43 -1.56
CA LYS A 75 -18.84 7.67 -0.30
C LYS A 75 -17.76 8.20 0.65
N VAL A 76 -16.73 8.85 0.11
CA VAL A 76 -15.73 9.58 0.89
C VAL A 76 -16.32 10.90 1.40
N ASP A 77 -17.11 11.63 0.60
CA ASP A 77 -17.84 12.82 1.08
C ASP A 77 -18.96 12.49 2.11
N ASP A 78 -19.48 11.25 2.13
CA ASP A 78 -20.42 10.72 3.15
C ASP A 78 -19.73 10.41 4.50
N GLY A 79 -18.74 11.23 4.86
CA GLY A 79 -18.14 11.22 6.18
C GLY A 79 -16.66 10.95 6.23
N PHE A 80 -15.83 11.25 5.22
CA PHE A 80 -14.36 11.25 5.27
C PHE A 80 -13.75 12.47 4.55
N VAL A 81 -13.00 13.33 5.26
CA VAL A 81 -12.32 14.47 4.59
C VAL A 81 -10.88 14.08 4.23
N ILE A 82 -10.60 13.90 2.93
CA ILE A 82 -9.23 13.85 2.40
C ILE A 82 -8.70 15.27 2.32
N ARG A 83 -7.81 15.66 3.25
CA ARG A 83 -7.03 16.90 3.12
C ARG A 83 -5.61 16.53 2.72
N CYS A 84 -5.22 16.96 1.52
CA CYS A 84 -3.83 16.96 1.11
C CYS A 84 -3.26 18.35 1.33
N CYS A 85 -2.16 18.46 2.05
CA CYS A 85 -1.53 19.73 2.35
C CYS A 85 -0.03 19.61 2.12
N GLY A 86 0.43 19.93 0.90
CA GLY A 86 1.84 20.14 0.54
C GLY A 86 2.80 18.99 0.86
N ARG A 87 3.29 18.32 -0.20
CA ARG A 87 4.12 17.10 -0.13
C ARG A 87 3.51 16.02 0.77
N ASP A 88 2.45 15.43 0.22
CA ASP A 88 2.03 14.05 0.47
C ASP A 88 1.57 13.72 1.89
N LEU A 89 0.95 14.67 2.60
CA LEU A 89 0.16 14.41 3.80
C LEU A 89 -1.28 14.04 3.40
N LEU A 90 -1.72 12.80 3.63
CA LEU A 90 -3.12 12.38 3.54
C LEU A 90 -3.72 12.39 4.94
N VAL A 91 -4.83 13.09 5.15
CA VAL A 91 -5.66 12.98 6.35
C VAL A 91 -6.96 12.26 5.97
N LEU A 92 -7.30 11.12 6.55
CA LEU A 92 -8.61 10.46 6.40
C LEU A 92 -9.41 10.62 7.70
N SER A 93 -10.31 11.62 7.81
CA SER A 93 -11.05 11.86 9.07
C SER A 93 -12.56 11.65 8.93
N PRO A 94 -13.26 10.93 9.84
CA PRO A 94 -14.69 10.82 9.79
C PRO A 94 -15.37 12.19 9.95
N GLN A 95 -16.05 12.71 8.93
CA GLN A 95 -16.98 13.81 9.15
C GLN A 95 -18.25 13.23 9.75
N ARG A 96 -18.51 13.50 11.03
CA ARG A 96 -19.85 13.31 11.61
C ARG A 96 -20.42 14.67 11.98
N GLU A 97 -21.57 14.98 11.39
CA GLU A 97 -22.42 16.10 11.80
C GLU A 97 -22.61 16.06 13.33
N GLY A 98 -22.43 17.20 14.01
CA GLY A 98 -22.80 17.38 15.42
C GLY A 98 -21.68 17.62 16.46
N ARG A 99 -20.42 17.88 16.09
CA ARG A 99 -19.41 18.33 17.09
C ARG A 99 -19.50 19.85 17.37
N PRO A 100 -19.40 20.29 18.65
CA PRO A 100 -19.30 21.70 18.98
C PRO A 100 -18.06 22.34 18.34
N GLN A 101 -18.20 23.54 17.78
CA GLN A 101 -17.06 24.34 17.30
C GLN A 101 -16.04 24.54 18.44
N GLY A 102 -14.77 24.22 18.21
CA GLY A 102 -13.67 24.58 19.11
C GLY A 102 -12.87 23.43 19.75
N ARG A 103 -13.15 22.16 19.47
CA ARG A 103 -12.28 21.04 19.91
C ARG A 103 -11.27 20.66 18.82
N ALA A 104 -9.97 20.69 19.15
CA ALA A 104 -8.89 20.25 18.25
C ALA A 104 -9.08 18.76 17.84
N LEU A 105 -8.69 18.41 16.61
CA LEU A 105 -8.69 17.02 16.13
C LEU A 105 -7.87 16.15 17.09
N ALA A 106 -8.49 15.09 17.62
CA ALA A 106 -7.76 14.07 18.36
C ALA A 106 -7.22 13.05 17.35
N VAL A 107 -5.97 12.66 17.52
CA VAL A 107 -5.34 11.61 16.72
C VAL A 107 -6.16 10.31 16.93
N GLY A 108 -6.50 9.60 15.84
CA GLY A 108 -7.45 8.47 15.84
C GLY A 108 -8.81 8.79 15.21
N ASP A 109 -9.20 10.07 15.17
CA ASP A 109 -10.27 10.55 14.29
C ASP A 109 -9.76 10.84 12.88
N ALA A 110 -8.48 10.63 12.60
CA ALA A 110 -7.93 10.77 11.27
C ALA A 110 -6.71 9.87 11.04
N VAL A 111 -6.58 9.30 9.85
CA VAL A 111 -5.34 8.61 9.43
C VAL A 111 -4.45 9.62 8.73
N VAL A 112 -3.22 9.78 9.20
CA VAL A 112 -2.24 10.73 8.67
C VAL A 112 -1.10 9.97 7.98
N LEU A 113 -0.91 10.13 6.68
CA LEU A 113 0.16 9.45 5.94
C LEU A 113 1.00 10.47 5.18
N GLU A 114 2.30 10.46 5.41
CA GLU A 114 3.35 11.13 4.65
C GLU A 114 3.86 10.21 3.54
N GLY A 115 4.29 10.78 2.40
CA GLY A 115 4.90 10.03 1.30
C GLY A 115 3.90 9.17 0.53
N ALA A 116 2.60 9.41 0.75
CA ALA A 116 1.51 8.64 0.20
C ALA A 116 1.24 8.98 -1.27
N TRP A 117 1.33 7.97 -2.13
CA TRP A 117 0.82 8.03 -3.48
C TRP A 117 -0.70 7.86 -3.45
N LEU A 118 -1.43 8.78 -4.10
CA LEU A 118 -2.89 8.74 -4.08
C LEU A 118 -3.48 7.41 -4.59
N THR A 119 -2.79 6.74 -5.52
CA THR A 119 -3.19 5.40 -6.00
C THR A 119 -3.05 4.35 -4.92
N GLY A 120 -1.90 4.25 -4.24
CA GLY A 120 -1.72 3.30 -3.14
C GLY A 120 -2.71 3.52 -2.00
N ILE A 121 -2.99 4.78 -1.65
CA ILE A 121 -4.04 5.12 -0.66
C ILE A 121 -5.41 4.65 -1.11
N TYR A 122 -5.74 4.90 -2.38
CA TYR A 122 -7.02 4.50 -2.93
C TYR A 122 -7.13 2.96 -2.89
N ASP A 123 -6.10 2.24 -3.33
CA ASP A 123 -6.07 0.77 -3.39
C ASP A 123 -6.19 0.16 -1.98
N VAL A 124 -5.43 0.67 -1.00
CA VAL A 124 -5.41 0.15 0.38
C VAL A 124 -6.66 0.54 1.18
N PHE A 125 -7.07 1.81 1.20
CA PHE A 125 -8.11 2.31 2.10
C PHE A 125 -9.50 2.40 1.45
N LEU A 126 -9.58 2.61 0.14
CA LEU A 126 -10.86 2.86 -0.55
C LEU A 126 -11.36 1.64 -1.33
N ASP A 127 -10.55 1.05 -2.21
CA ASP A 127 -10.86 -0.23 -2.86
C ASP A 127 -10.71 -1.39 -1.89
N GLN A 128 -9.90 -1.19 -0.84
CA GLN A 128 -9.63 -2.15 0.22
C GLN A 128 -9.09 -3.46 -0.36
N ASP A 129 -8.04 -3.38 -1.17
CA ASP A 129 -7.47 -4.54 -1.86
C ASP A 129 -7.10 -5.66 -0.89
N TYR A 130 -6.66 -5.32 0.33
CA TYR A 130 -6.36 -6.29 1.39
C TYR A 130 -7.53 -6.63 2.32
N ALA A 131 -8.78 -6.28 2.00
CA ALA A 131 -9.94 -6.59 2.85
C ALA A 131 -10.23 -8.09 2.99
N TRP A 132 -9.81 -8.90 2.01
CA TRP A 132 -9.96 -10.35 2.04
C TRP A 132 -9.10 -10.99 3.13
N LEU A 133 -7.97 -10.36 3.46
CA LEU A 133 -7.11 -10.74 4.58
C LEU A 133 -7.85 -10.42 5.88
N ASP A 134 -8.34 -11.47 6.54
CA ASP A 134 -9.09 -11.34 7.79
C ASP A 134 -8.09 -11.18 8.95
N VAL A 135 -7.93 -9.96 9.42
CA VAL A 135 -6.91 -9.57 10.42
C VAL A 135 -7.47 -9.33 11.82
N SER A 136 -8.81 -9.29 11.98
CA SER A 136 -9.44 -8.91 13.26
C SER A 136 -9.03 -9.88 14.38
N GLY A 137 -8.46 -9.34 15.45
CA GLY A 137 -7.98 -10.09 16.61
C GLY A 137 -6.74 -10.94 16.35
N ARG A 138 -6.11 -10.85 15.18
CA ARG A 138 -4.96 -11.69 14.77
C ARG A 138 -3.66 -10.91 14.71
N ALA A 139 -2.55 -11.61 14.80
CA ALA A 139 -1.26 -11.06 14.40
C ALA A 139 -1.16 -11.05 12.86
N VAL A 140 -0.53 -10.00 12.32
CA VAL A 140 -0.31 -9.82 10.89
C VAL A 140 1.18 -9.66 10.66
N VAL A 141 1.72 -10.40 9.71
CA VAL A 141 3.05 -10.14 9.14
C VAL A 141 2.84 -9.41 7.82
N ASP A 142 3.39 -8.20 7.71
CA ASP A 142 3.30 -7.31 6.55
C ASP A 142 4.69 -7.20 5.91
N VAL A 143 4.91 -7.95 4.83
CA VAL A 143 6.17 -7.94 4.09
C VAL A 143 6.09 -6.91 2.97
N GLY A 144 7.04 -5.98 2.98
CA GLY A 144 7.09 -4.81 2.09
C GLY A 144 6.11 -3.74 2.53
N ALA A 145 6.35 -3.18 3.70
CA ALA A 145 5.45 -2.23 4.34
C ALA A 145 5.47 -0.84 3.68
N ALA A 146 6.44 -0.54 2.81
CA ALA A 146 6.60 0.73 2.13
C ALA A 146 6.52 1.91 3.11
N ILE A 147 5.49 2.76 3.00
CA ILE A 147 5.26 3.91 3.87
C ILE A 147 4.43 3.59 5.13
N GLY A 148 4.21 2.31 5.43
CA GLY A 148 3.47 1.82 6.60
C GLY A 148 1.96 1.93 6.49
N ASP A 149 1.43 2.21 5.30
CA ASP A 149 0.00 2.39 5.03
C ASP A 149 -0.81 1.11 5.23
N THR A 150 -0.33 -0.04 4.73
CA THR A 150 -0.96 -1.35 5.00
C THR A 150 -0.91 -1.74 6.47
N ALA A 151 0.20 -1.46 7.16
CA ALA A 151 0.31 -1.74 8.59
C ALA A 151 -0.72 -0.94 9.41
N ILE A 152 -0.86 0.36 9.11
CA ILE A 152 -1.88 1.22 9.73
C ILE A 152 -3.29 0.71 9.38
N TYR A 153 -3.54 0.38 8.12
CA TYR A 153 -4.81 -0.17 7.67
C TYR A 153 -5.19 -1.45 8.44
N PHE A 154 -4.26 -2.38 8.63
CA PHE A 154 -4.54 -3.61 9.39
C PHE A 154 -4.86 -3.35 10.85
N VAL A 155 -4.19 -2.39 11.51
CA VAL A 155 -4.55 -1.98 12.87
C VAL A 155 -5.97 -1.43 12.92
N LEU A 156 -6.35 -0.56 11.97
CA LEU A 156 -7.72 -0.01 11.89
C LEU A 156 -8.77 -1.08 11.62
N ARG A 157 -8.38 -2.17 10.95
CA ARG A 157 -9.20 -3.36 10.69
C ARG A 157 -9.26 -4.33 11.88
N GLY A 158 -8.64 -3.98 13.00
CA GLY A 158 -8.72 -4.73 14.25
C GLY A 158 -7.58 -5.73 14.46
N ALA A 159 -6.45 -5.62 13.76
CA ALA A 159 -5.28 -6.45 14.02
C ALA A 159 -4.82 -6.34 15.48
N LYS A 160 -4.62 -7.50 16.13
CA LYS A 160 -4.05 -7.57 17.49
C LYS A 160 -2.64 -7.00 17.51
N ARG A 161 -1.86 -7.32 16.47
CA ARG A 161 -0.47 -6.86 16.28
C ARG A 161 -0.11 -6.90 14.80
N VAL A 162 0.75 -5.99 14.35
CA VAL A 162 1.34 -6.01 13.01
C VAL A 162 2.86 -6.03 13.14
N ILE A 163 3.52 -6.94 12.42
CA ILE A 163 4.98 -7.01 12.28
C ILE A 163 5.27 -6.65 10.83
N ALA A 164 5.76 -5.44 10.61
CA ALA A 164 5.92 -4.82 9.30
C ALA A 164 7.41 -4.74 8.93
N CYS A 165 7.78 -5.22 7.75
CA CYS A 165 9.16 -5.22 7.26
C CYS A 165 9.30 -4.27 6.06
N GLU A 166 10.20 -3.29 6.16
CA GLU A 166 10.57 -2.43 5.04
C GLU A 166 12.11 -2.32 4.95
N PRO A 167 12.73 -2.77 3.85
CA PRO A 167 14.17 -2.75 3.70
C PRO A 167 14.74 -1.37 3.31
N TYR A 168 14.02 -0.52 2.56
CA TYR A 168 14.58 0.73 2.06
C TYR A 168 14.58 1.81 3.16
N PRO A 169 15.74 2.42 3.48
CA PRO A 169 15.85 3.38 4.57
C PRO A 169 14.88 4.56 4.46
N ASN A 170 14.74 5.13 3.26
CA ASN A 170 13.86 6.28 3.03
C ASN A 170 12.38 5.94 3.24
N LEU A 171 11.96 4.72 2.90
CA LEU A 171 10.57 4.26 3.10
C LEU A 171 10.34 3.88 4.56
N PHE A 172 11.31 3.18 5.18
CA PHE A 172 11.28 2.85 6.60
C PHE A 172 11.15 4.11 7.48
N GLU A 173 11.90 5.17 7.18
CA GLU A 173 11.80 6.46 7.89
C GLU A 173 10.42 7.12 7.73
N VAL A 174 9.81 7.02 6.55
CA VAL A 174 8.43 7.51 6.31
C VAL A 174 7.43 6.64 7.09
N ALA A 175 7.54 5.32 7.02
CA ALA A 175 6.68 4.38 7.74
C ALA A 175 6.74 4.61 9.25
N TYR A 176 7.93 4.82 9.81
CA TYR A 176 8.12 5.14 11.22
C TYR A 176 7.37 6.41 11.60
N ARG A 177 7.51 7.48 10.81
CA ARG A 177 6.80 8.75 11.06
C ARG A 177 5.29 8.56 10.95
N ASN A 178 4.80 7.84 9.95
CA ASN A 178 3.38 7.53 9.77
C ASN A 178 2.81 6.76 10.96
N ILE A 179 3.46 5.71 11.41
CA ILE A 179 3.04 4.95 12.60
C ILE A 179 3.04 5.84 13.85
N TYR A 180 4.07 6.70 13.99
CA TYR A 180 4.20 7.61 15.13
C TYR A 180 3.08 8.66 15.18
N VAL A 181 2.78 9.32 14.06
CA VAL A 181 1.75 10.39 14.02
C VAL A 181 0.33 9.83 14.15
N ASN A 182 0.11 8.55 13.83
CA ASN A 182 -1.17 7.86 14.04
C ASN A 182 -1.27 7.23 15.44
N ASN A 183 -1.13 8.04 16.50
CA ASN A 183 -1.21 7.61 17.91
C ASN A 183 -0.07 6.69 18.37
N ARG A 184 1.06 6.67 17.66
CA ARG A 184 2.16 5.74 17.93
C ARG A 184 1.63 4.32 18.03
N LEU A 185 0.98 3.81 16.98
CA LEU A 185 0.28 2.51 17.01
C LEU A 185 1.17 1.43 17.67
N ASN A 186 1.00 1.24 18.98
CA ASN A 186 1.98 0.53 19.81
C ASN A 186 1.96 -0.99 19.53
N ASN A 187 0.93 -1.43 18.81
CA ASN A 187 0.76 -2.78 18.31
C ASN A 187 1.41 -2.99 16.93
N VAL A 188 2.11 -1.99 16.37
CA VAL A 188 2.94 -2.16 15.16
C VAL A 188 4.41 -2.26 15.56
N VAL A 189 5.05 -3.34 15.12
CA VAL A 189 6.50 -3.52 15.17
C VAL A 189 7.05 -3.33 13.77
N LEU A 190 7.65 -2.17 13.51
CA LEU A 190 8.29 -1.87 12.24
C LEU A 190 9.77 -2.29 12.27
N LEU A 191 10.19 -3.08 11.27
CA LEU A 191 11.52 -3.64 11.14
C LEU A 191 12.20 -3.07 9.89
N HIS A 192 13.40 -2.51 10.05
CA HIS A 192 14.25 -2.09 8.95
C HIS A 192 14.95 -3.33 8.39
N ALA A 193 14.21 -4.12 7.62
CA ALA A 193 14.61 -5.44 7.18
C ALA A 193 13.91 -5.84 5.89
N GLY A 194 14.63 -6.55 5.03
CA GLY A 194 14.03 -7.31 3.93
C GLY A 194 13.49 -8.65 4.41
N CYS A 195 12.77 -9.35 3.54
CA CYS A 195 12.36 -10.73 3.77
C CYS A 195 12.77 -11.62 2.61
N GLY A 196 13.08 -12.89 2.89
CA GLY A 196 13.51 -13.86 1.89
C GLY A 196 13.42 -15.30 2.42
N GLY A 197 13.93 -16.25 1.63
CA GLY A 197 13.89 -17.68 1.96
C GLY A 197 14.78 -18.06 3.15
N SER A 198 15.80 -17.25 3.47
CA SER A 198 16.72 -17.47 4.58
C SER A 198 17.14 -16.16 5.23
N ASP A 199 17.67 -16.24 6.45
CA ASP A 199 18.23 -15.09 7.14
C ASP A 199 19.56 -14.69 6.51
N GLY A 200 19.82 -13.39 6.42
CA GLY A 200 21.05 -12.87 5.86
C GLY A 200 21.15 -11.36 5.96
N GLU A 201 21.92 -10.77 5.06
CA GLU A 201 22.09 -9.33 4.93
C GLU A 201 22.03 -8.98 3.45
N VAL A 202 21.46 -7.82 3.14
CA VAL A 202 21.47 -7.27 1.79
C VAL A 202 21.80 -5.79 1.82
N SER A 203 22.55 -5.35 0.82
CA SER A 203 22.89 -3.94 0.61
C SER A 203 21.80 -3.31 -0.23
N VAL A 204 21.08 -2.32 0.31
CA VAL A 204 20.01 -1.60 -0.38
C VAL A 204 20.43 -0.16 -0.69
N ALA A 205 19.99 0.36 -1.83
CA ALA A 205 20.20 1.76 -2.15
C ALA A 205 19.56 2.66 -1.07
N ALA A 206 20.18 3.83 -0.81
CA ALA A 206 19.66 4.78 0.17
C ALA A 206 18.27 5.35 -0.19
N SER A 207 17.90 5.29 -1.48
CA SER A 207 16.60 5.69 -2.00
C SER A 207 16.00 4.57 -2.86
N GLY A 208 14.90 3.96 -2.39
CA GLY A 208 14.04 3.09 -3.17
C GLY A 208 12.68 3.74 -3.44
N SER A 209 11.99 3.31 -4.50
CA SER A 209 10.65 3.83 -4.84
C SER A 209 9.50 3.00 -4.25
N GLY A 210 9.78 1.83 -3.67
CA GLY A 210 8.75 0.89 -3.20
C GLY A 210 8.07 0.10 -4.31
N TRP A 211 8.39 0.42 -5.58
CA TRP A 211 7.88 -0.21 -6.82
C TRP A 211 8.95 -1.00 -7.56
N THR A 212 10.07 -1.25 -6.90
CA THR A 212 11.25 -1.86 -7.51
C THR A 212 11.68 -3.04 -6.66
N PRO A 213 12.01 -4.18 -7.30
CA PRO A 213 12.58 -5.31 -6.59
C PRO A 213 13.74 -4.88 -5.70
N LEU A 214 13.93 -5.61 -4.61
CA LEU A 214 15.12 -5.45 -3.81
C LEU A 214 16.33 -5.93 -4.62
N ILE A 215 17.20 -4.99 -5.02
CA ILE A 215 18.41 -5.26 -5.78
C ILE A 215 19.61 -4.97 -4.89
N GLN A 216 20.57 -5.90 -4.87
CA GLN A 216 21.84 -5.69 -4.19
C GLN A 216 22.55 -4.47 -4.79
N ALA A 217 22.68 -3.41 -4.02
CA ALA A 217 23.40 -2.21 -4.40
C ALA A 217 24.91 -2.39 -4.13
N GLU A 218 25.76 -2.03 -5.10
CA GLU A 218 27.22 -1.99 -4.92
C GLU A 218 27.64 -1.01 -3.81
N GLN A 219 26.87 0.07 -3.65
CA GLN A 219 27.00 1.05 -2.58
C GLN A 219 25.62 1.28 -1.97
N GLY A 220 25.45 0.91 -0.70
CA GLY A 220 24.14 0.91 -0.06
C GLY A 220 24.19 0.74 1.46
N VAL A 221 23.05 0.90 2.10
CA VAL A 221 22.86 0.60 3.52
C VAL A 221 22.67 -0.90 3.66
N LYS A 222 23.44 -1.52 4.55
CA LYS A 222 23.28 -2.94 4.90
C LYS A 222 22.08 -3.10 5.82
N VAL A 223 21.13 -3.93 5.42
CA VAL A 223 19.95 -4.27 6.21
C VAL A 223 19.82 -5.79 6.32
N PRO A 224 19.33 -6.31 7.44
CA PRO A 224 19.08 -7.74 7.57
C PRO A 224 17.97 -8.20 6.61
N THR A 225 18.12 -9.41 6.10
CA THR A 225 17.04 -10.17 5.47
C THR A 225 16.55 -11.19 6.49
N LEU A 226 15.24 -11.24 6.74
CA LEU A 226 14.63 -12.15 7.70
C LEU A 226 13.75 -13.20 7.00
N SER A 227 13.92 -14.46 7.36
CA SER A 227 13.03 -15.55 6.94
C SER A 227 11.71 -15.53 7.70
N LEU A 228 10.65 -16.14 7.14
CA LEU A 228 9.38 -16.32 7.87
C LEU A 228 9.59 -17.12 9.16
N ARG A 229 10.49 -18.10 9.18
CA ARG A 229 10.82 -18.87 10.39
C ARG A 229 11.29 -17.94 11.52
N THR A 230 12.17 -17.00 11.20
CA THR A 230 12.72 -16.05 12.17
C THR A 230 11.68 -15.02 12.58
N LEU A 231 10.85 -14.53 11.65
CA LEU A 231 9.74 -13.65 12.01
C LEU A 231 8.75 -14.34 12.95
N VAL A 232 8.39 -15.59 12.65
CA VAL A 232 7.47 -16.39 13.45
C VAL A 232 8.02 -16.64 14.85
N SER A 233 9.28 -17.08 14.96
CA SER A 233 9.88 -17.44 16.25
C SER A 233 10.25 -16.23 17.10
N ARG A 234 10.83 -15.19 16.50
CA ARG A 234 11.35 -14.02 17.23
C ARG A 234 10.25 -13.09 17.73
N TYR A 235 9.12 -13.05 17.02
CA TYR A 235 8.01 -12.15 17.34
C TYR A 235 6.76 -12.89 17.82
N ASP A 236 6.89 -14.18 18.13
CA ASP A 236 5.82 -15.04 18.67
C ASP A 236 4.55 -14.99 17.82
N VAL A 237 4.70 -15.22 16.51
CA VAL A 237 3.55 -15.25 15.59
C VAL A 237 2.71 -16.49 15.87
N GLU A 238 1.54 -16.25 16.45
CA GLU A 238 0.58 -17.27 16.86
C GLU A 238 -0.01 -18.01 15.64
N GLU A 239 -0.50 -19.21 15.86
CA GLU A 239 -1.29 -19.91 14.85
C GLU A 239 -2.60 -19.14 14.57
N GLY A 240 -3.03 -19.17 13.32
CA GLY A 240 -4.20 -18.41 12.87
C GLY A 240 -3.89 -16.95 12.52
N SER A 241 -2.61 -16.60 12.37
CA SER A 241 -2.16 -15.27 11.94
C SER A 241 -2.45 -15.02 10.46
N ALA A 242 -2.26 -13.79 10.02
CA ALA A 242 -2.38 -13.40 8.62
C ALA A 242 -1.03 -12.94 8.04
N LEU A 243 -0.79 -13.23 6.76
CA LEU A 243 0.41 -12.79 6.05
C LEU A 243 0.01 -11.97 4.83
N LYS A 244 0.52 -10.74 4.75
CA LYS A 244 0.54 -9.94 3.53
C LYS A 244 1.95 -9.96 2.94
N VAL A 245 2.06 -10.17 1.63
CA VAL A 245 3.33 -10.07 0.92
C VAL A 245 3.18 -9.20 -0.31
N ASP A 246 3.93 -8.11 -0.35
CA ASP A 246 4.03 -7.25 -1.51
C ASP A 246 5.42 -6.61 -1.46
N CYS A 247 6.39 -7.24 -2.11
CA CYS A 247 7.81 -6.89 -1.96
C CYS A 247 8.53 -6.86 -3.31
N GLU A 248 7.77 -6.58 -4.37
CA GLU A 248 8.27 -6.30 -5.71
C GLU A 248 9.21 -7.39 -6.25
N GLY A 249 9.00 -8.65 -5.87
CA GLY A 249 9.81 -9.77 -6.37
C GLY A 249 10.36 -10.74 -5.35
N CYS A 250 10.42 -10.36 -4.07
CA CYS A 250 10.91 -11.24 -3.02
C CYS A 250 9.94 -12.41 -2.73
N GLU A 251 8.72 -12.38 -3.28
CA GLU A 251 7.64 -13.30 -2.91
C GLU A 251 8.01 -14.75 -3.22
N TYR A 252 8.73 -14.97 -4.31
CA TYR A 252 9.15 -16.30 -4.74
C TYR A 252 10.19 -16.88 -3.80
N ASP A 253 11.23 -16.12 -3.49
CA ASP A 253 12.27 -16.59 -2.58
C ASP A 253 11.69 -16.80 -1.18
N LEU A 254 10.87 -15.86 -0.72
CA LEU A 254 10.18 -15.94 0.57
C LEU A 254 9.32 -17.20 0.67
N ILE A 255 8.40 -17.46 -0.26
CA ILE A 255 7.46 -18.59 -0.13
C ILE A 255 8.10 -19.92 -0.49
N LEU A 256 8.93 -19.98 -1.54
CA LEU A 256 9.55 -21.23 -1.97
C LEU A 256 10.67 -21.67 -1.03
N GLY A 257 11.38 -20.72 -0.41
CA GLY A 257 12.45 -20.99 0.56
C GLY A 257 11.98 -21.13 2.01
N SER A 258 10.74 -20.74 2.34
CA SER A 258 10.24 -20.81 3.71
C SER A 258 9.95 -22.23 4.18
N ASP A 259 10.25 -22.45 5.46
CA ASP A 259 9.89 -23.64 6.23
C ASP A 259 8.36 -23.84 6.30
N ASP A 260 7.92 -25.08 6.12
CA ASP A 260 6.51 -25.48 6.11
C ASP A 260 5.81 -25.08 7.41
N ARG A 261 6.45 -25.25 8.57
CA ARG A 261 5.85 -24.92 9.87
C ARG A 261 5.69 -23.42 10.05
N ALA A 262 6.60 -22.62 9.50
CA ALA A 262 6.48 -21.17 9.50
C ALA A 262 5.30 -20.72 8.63
N LEU A 263 5.19 -21.25 7.41
CA LEU A 263 4.06 -20.96 6.52
C LEU A 263 2.73 -21.42 7.13
N LEU A 264 2.68 -22.57 7.80
CA LEU A 264 1.47 -23.09 8.43
C LEU A 264 1.00 -22.31 9.66
N ARG A 265 1.72 -21.27 10.13
CA ARG A 265 1.19 -20.36 11.16
C ARG A 265 0.08 -19.44 10.65
N PHE A 266 0.00 -19.25 9.35
CA PHE A 266 -0.92 -18.30 8.75
C PHE A 266 -2.20 -18.99 8.27
N ASP A 267 -3.38 -18.53 8.70
CA ASP A 267 -4.65 -19.04 8.14
C ASP A 267 -4.94 -18.46 6.76
N ARG A 268 -4.46 -17.24 6.54
CA ARG A 268 -4.64 -16.52 5.28
C ARG A 268 -3.34 -15.85 4.86
N ILE A 269 -3.02 -16.03 3.59
CA ILE A 269 -1.92 -15.37 2.92
C ILE A 269 -2.52 -14.62 1.73
N GLN A 270 -2.33 -13.31 1.69
CA GLN A 270 -2.63 -12.49 0.53
C GLN A 270 -1.35 -11.88 0.00
N MET A 271 -1.14 -11.98 -1.30
CA MET A 271 0.10 -11.56 -1.91
C MET A 271 -0.13 -10.84 -3.23
N GLU A 272 0.56 -9.74 -3.46
CA GLU A 272 0.78 -9.22 -4.82
C GLU A 272 2.02 -9.90 -5.40
N TYR A 273 1.87 -10.64 -6.49
CA TYR A 273 2.98 -11.33 -7.15
C TYR A 273 3.50 -10.52 -8.33
N HIS A 274 4.80 -10.64 -8.59
CA HIS A 274 5.51 -9.97 -9.67
C HIS A 274 6.25 -10.98 -10.56
N ILE A 275 5.85 -11.16 -11.82
CA ILE A 275 6.52 -12.08 -12.74
C ILE A 275 7.95 -11.60 -13.00
N ILE A 276 8.93 -12.40 -12.57
CA ILE A 276 10.37 -12.15 -12.77
C ILE A 276 10.95 -13.24 -13.64
N GLY A 277 11.38 -12.86 -14.85
CA GLY A 277 11.86 -13.82 -15.86
C GLY A 277 10.79 -14.89 -16.12
N ASP A 278 11.17 -16.16 -15.92
CA ASP A 278 10.27 -17.31 -16.11
C ASP A 278 9.45 -17.66 -14.84
N LYS A 279 9.63 -16.93 -13.74
CA LYS A 279 8.92 -17.20 -12.48
C LYS A 279 7.51 -16.63 -12.51
N GLY A 280 6.53 -17.52 -12.72
CA GLY A 280 5.10 -17.20 -12.68
C GLY A 280 4.41 -17.55 -11.34
N PRO A 281 3.20 -17.00 -11.08
CA PRO A 281 2.48 -17.17 -9.81
C PRO A 281 2.14 -18.63 -9.47
N GLU A 282 2.12 -19.53 -10.45
CA GLU A 282 1.84 -20.96 -10.22
C GLU A 282 2.93 -21.68 -9.41
N LEU A 283 4.17 -21.16 -9.36
CA LEU A 283 5.20 -21.72 -8.49
C LEU A 283 4.80 -21.57 -7.01
N ILE A 284 4.40 -20.35 -6.64
CA ILE A 284 3.93 -20.01 -5.29
C ILE A 284 2.61 -20.74 -5.01
N ALA A 285 1.66 -20.71 -5.95
CA ALA A 285 0.37 -21.34 -5.78
C ALA A 285 0.48 -22.86 -5.58
N SER A 286 1.34 -23.54 -6.34
CA SER A 286 1.56 -24.99 -6.21
C SER A 286 2.19 -25.34 -4.86
N ARG A 287 3.17 -24.55 -4.40
CA ARG A 287 3.77 -24.73 -3.07
C ARG A 287 2.73 -24.61 -1.95
N LEU A 288 1.90 -23.57 -1.98
CA LEU A 288 0.86 -23.36 -0.97
C LEU A 288 -0.24 -24.44 -1.04
N ARG A 289 -0.66 -24.87 -2.24
CA ARG A 289 -1.59 -26.01 -2.40
C ARG A 289 -1.02 -27.31 -1.79
N GLY A 290 0.28 -27.57 -1.99
CA GLY A 290 0.96 -28.72 -1.40
C GLY A 290 0.99 -28.73 0.13
N LEU A 291 0.84 -27.55 0.75
CA LEU A 291 0.71 -27.38 2.20
C LEU A 291 -0.75 -27.44 2.69
N GLY A 292 -1.71 -27.72 1.82
CA GLY A 292 -3.13 -27.80 2.16
C GLY A 292 -3.90 -26.47 2.06
N TYR A 293 -3.31 -25.41 1.50
CA TYR A 293 -4.06 -24.19 1.26
C TYR A 293 -4.96 -24.32 0.04
N ARG A 294 -6.16 -23.75 0.14
CA ARG A 294 -6.96 -23.42 -1.04
C ARG A 294 -6.47 -22.11 -1.64
N VAL A 295 -5.96 -22.16 -2.87
CA VAL A 295 -5.32 -21.02 -3.53
C VAL A 295 -6.12 -20.53 -4.74
N LYS A 296 -6.40 -19.22 -4.78
CA LYS A 296 -6.93 -18.50 -5.93
C LYS A 296 -5.85 -17.55 -6.46
N VAL A 297 -5.55 -17.63 -7.75
CA VAL A 297 -4.71 -16.67 -8.47
C VAL A 297 -5.63 -15.73 -9.25
N GLN A 298 -5.39 -14.43 -9.15
CA GLN A 298 -6.14 -13.39 -9.83
C GLN A 298 -5.19 -12.48 -10.59
N HIS A 299 -5.16 -12.63 -11.91
CA HIS A 299 -4.37 -11.78 -12.78
C HIS A 299 -5.00 -10.38 -12.92
N THR A 300 -4.19 -9.33 -12.82
CA THR A 300 -4.66 -7.94 -12.97
C THR A 300 -4.05 -7.29 -14.22
N TYR A 301 -2.73 -7.13 -14.24
CA TYR A 301 -1.98 -6.48 -15.32
C TYR A 301 -0.75 -7.32 -15.74
N ARG A 302 -0.17 -7.02 -16.90
CA ARG A 302 0.98 -7.76 -17.45
C ARG A 302 2.11 -7.86 -16.45
N GLY A 303 2.33 -9.06 -15.94
CA GLY A 303 3.42 -9.34 -15.01
C GLY A 303 3.06 -9.21 -13.53
N LEU A 304 1.81 -8.92 -13.15
CA LEU A 304 1.43 -8.85 -11.74
C LEU A 304 -0.01 -9.31 -11.47
N GLY A 305 -0.35 -9.50 -10.20
CA GLY A 305 -1.69 -9.83 -9.74
C GLY A 305 -1.70 -10.34 -8.29
N TYR A 306 -2.82 -10.90 -7.85
CA TYR A 306 -2.96 -11.35 -6.48
C TYR A 306 -3.03 -12.87 -6.34
N ILE A 307 -2.39 -13.39 -5.30
CA ILE A 307 -2.60 -14.75 -4.78
C ILE A 307 -3.35 -14.64 -3.45
N TYR A 308 -4.41 -15.42 -3.32
CA TYR A 308 -5.18 -15.57 -2.10
C TYR A 308 -5.11 -17.03 -1.68
N ALA A 309 -4.49 -17.33 -0.54
CA ALA A 309 -4.36 -18.68 -0.01
C ALA A 309 -5.01 -18.76 1.37
N LYS A 310 -5.97 -19.67 1.54
CA LYS A 310 -6.67 -19.89 2.80
C LYS A 310 -6.52 -21.35 3.26
N ARG A 311 -6.18 -21.54 4.53
CA ARG A 311 -6.17 -22.84 5.21
C ARG A 311 -7.59 -23.26 5.57
N GLU A 312 -7.93 -24.53 5.33
CA GLU A 312 -9.24 -25.11 5.66
C GLU A 312 -9.31 -25.56 7.12
#